data_AF-A0A256A9Q4-F1
#
_entry.id   AF-A0A256A9Q4-F1
#
_cell.length_a   1.000
_cell.length_b   1.000
_cell.length_c   1.000
_cell.angle_alpha   90.00
_cell.angle_beta   90.00
_cell.angle_gamma   90.00
#
_symmetry.space_group_name_H-M   'P 1'
#
loop_
_entity.id
_entity.type
_entity.pdbx_description
1 polymer ?
#
loop_
_entity_poly.entity_id
_entity_poly.type
_entity_poly.pdbx_seq_one_letter_code
_entity_poly.pdbx_strand_id
1 'polypeptide(L)'
;MKNIFVLILLLSSNQFFSQKIKIQLTDKDNIPVENAQIFSDSTIIDKTNSKGFFSVNTKKYDKIIIVKEDYYDTIISLEKMTNKIQIRKIKAILLEEVIVTNFKVENILDSVYKNIKTLKNISFTSNLHFYNIEVV
;
A
#
# COMPACT_ATOMS: atom_id res chain seq x y z
N MET A 1 -21.02 18.45 -53.96
CA MET A 1 -20.60 17.13 -53.40
C MET A 1 -19.20 17.14 -52.79
N LYS A 2 -18.20 17.82 -53.38
CA LYS A 2 -16.82 17.87 -52.85
C LYS A 2 -16.70 18.35 -51.38
N ASN A 3 -17.52 19.32 -50.96
CA ASN A 3 -17.46 19.88 -49.61
C ASN A 3 -18.03 18.96 -48.52
N ILE A 4 -18.92 18.02 -48.86
CA ILE A 4 -19.49 17.04 -47.92
C ILE A 4 -18.44 15.99 -47.53
N PHE A 5 -17.57 15.62 -48.46
CA PHE A 5 -16.49 14.66 -48.22
C PHE A 5 -15.46 15.20 -47.22
N VAL A 6 -15.15 16.50 -47.28
CA VAL A 6 -14.23 17.17 -46.35
C VAL A 6 -14.83 17.24 -44.94
N LEU A 7 -16.14 17.44 -44.82
CA LEU A 7 -16.83 17.48 -43.53
C LEU A 7 -16.82 16.10 -42.83
N ILE A 8 -17.03 15.02 -43.59
CA ILE A 8 -17.00 13.64 -43.08
C ILE A 8 -15.57 13.27 -42.63
N LEU A 9 -14.54 13.74 -43.34
CA LEU A 9 -13.13 13.50 -42.99
C LEU A 9 -12.69 14.24 -41.72
N LEU A 10 -13.28 15.41 -41.43
CA LEU A 10 -13.02 16.18 -40.21
C LEU A 10 -13.75 15.62 -38.99
N LEU A 11 -14.90 14.96 -39.19
CA LEU A 11 -15.64 14.32 -38.09
C LEU A 11 -14.98 13.02 -37.61
N SER A 12 -14.24 12.32 -38.48
CA SER A 12 -13.53 11.08 -38.13
C SER A 12 -12.22 11.29 -37.38
N SER A 13 -11.67 12.50 -37.35
CA SER A 13 -10.39 12.78 -36.67
C SER A 13 -10.48 12.96 -35.15
N ASN A 14 -11.70 13.05 -34.58
CA ASN A 14 -11.91 13.22 -33.14
C ASN A 14 -11.98 11.90 -32.36
N GLN A 15 -11.29 10.85 -32.81
CA GLN A 15 -11.10 9.67 -31.97
C GLN A 15 -10.08 9.98 -30.87
N PHE A 16 -10.55 10.60 -29.79
CA PHE A 16 -9.81 10.72 -28.54
C PHE A 16 -9.56 9.32 -28.00
N PHE A 17 -8.41 8.75 -28.34
CA PHE A 17 -7.89 7.56 -27.69
C PHE A 17 -7.75 7.85 -26.19
N SER A 18 -8.69 7.31 -25.42
CA SER A 18 -8.58 7.16 -23.98
C SER A 18 -7.43 6.19 -23.73
N GLN A 19 -6.25 6.74 -23.41
CA GLN A 19 -5.05 5.95 -23.17
C GLN A 19 -5.19 5.27 -21.82
N LYS A 20 -5.60 4.00 -21.84
CA LYS A 20 -5.52 3.12 -20.67
C LYS A 20 -4.09 2.65 -20.53
N ILE A 21 -3.50 2.90 -19.36
CA ILE A 21 -2.18 2.36 -19.01
C ILE A 21 -2.40 1.06 -18.25
N LYS A 22 -1.63 0.03 -18.63
CA LYS A 22 -1.64 -1.26 -17.95
C LYS A 22 -0.55 -1.27 -16.88
N ILE A 23 -0.91 -1.64 -15.66
CA ILE A 23 -0.07 -1.50 -14.48
C ILE A 23 -0.02 -2.82 -13.73
N GLN A 24 1.17 -3.20 -13.27
CA GLN A 24 1.39 -4.39 -12.46
C GLN A 24 1.47 -4.01 -10.98
N LEU A 25 0.69 -4.68 -10.14
CA LEU A 25 0.72 -4.58 -8.71
C LEU A 25 1.47 -5.78 -8.12
N THR A 26 2.52 -5.52 -7.36
CA THR A 26 3.28 -6.55 -6.66
C THR A 26 3.47 -6.19 -5.19
N ASP A 27 3.86 -7.16 -4.38
CA ASP A 27 4.37 -6.88 -3.03
C ASP A 27 5.87 -6.49 -3.08
N LYS A 28 6.47 -6.39 -1.90
CA LYS A 28 7.91 -6.10 -1.73
C LYS A 28 8.80 -7.21 -2.33
N ASP A 29 8.33 -8.45 -2.33
CA ASP A 29 9.05 -9.63 -2.82
C ASP A 29 8.78 -9.89 -4.32
N ASN A 30 8.12 -8.94 -5.00
CA ASN A 30 7.70 -9.01 -6.40
C ASN A 30 6.66 -10.08 -6.71
N ILE A 31 5.96 -10.59 -5.70
CA ILE A 31 4.84 -11.50 -5.87
C ILE A 31 3.64 -10.69 -6.39
N PRO A 32 2.98 -11.12 -7.48
CA PRO A 32 1.81 -10.43 -8.00
C PRO A 32 0.67 -10.41 -6.98
N VAL A 33 0.06 -9.24 -6.81
CA VAL A 33 -1.10 -9.07 -5.92
C VAL A 33 -2.38 -9.23 -6.72
N GLU A 34 -2.99 -10.39 -6.59
CA GLU A 34 -4.28 -10.71 -7.22
C GLU A 34 -5.46 -10.12 -6.42
N ASN A 35 -6.54 -9.83 -7.14
CA ASN A 35 -7.85 -9.46 -6.60
C ASN A 35 -7.87 -8.16 -5.77
N ALA A 36 -6.86 -7.30 -5.90
CA ALA A 36 -6.86 -5.97 -5.29
C ALA A 36 -7.90 -5.08 -5.99
N GLN A 37 -8.67 -4.35 -5.20
CA GLN A 37 -9.69 -3.44 -5.69
C GLN A 37 -9.08 -2.05 -5.92
N ILE A 38 -9.38 -1.47 -7.08
CA ILE A 38 -8.88 -0.15 -7.46
C ILE A 38 -10.05 0.81 -7.43
N PHE A 39 -9.92 1.89 -6.66
CA PHE A 39 -10.96 2.89 -6.48
C PHE A 39 -10.53 4.26 -7.01
N SER A 40 -11.51 5.04 -7.43
CA SER A 40 -11.41 6.50 -7.60
C SER A 40 -12.69 7.12 -7.04
N ASP A 41 -12.54 8.10 -6.14
CA ASP A 41 -13.65 8.79 -5.45
C ASP A 41 -14.76 7.83 -4.96
N SER A 42 -14.34 6.81 -4.20
CA SER A 42 -15.19 5.76 -3.60
C SER A 42 -15.89 4.80 -4.58
N THR A 43 -15.61 4.89 -5.88
CA THR A 43 -16.14 3.95 -6.89
C THR A 43 -15.06 2.96 -7.29
N ILE A 44 -15.39 1.66 -7.34
CA ILE A 44 -14.50 0.64 -7.90
C ILE A 44 -14.38 0.87 -9.40
N ILE A 45 -13.16 1.10 -9.88
CA ILE A 45 -12.88 1.35 -11.30
C ILE A 45 -12.26 0.14 -12.01
N ASP A 46 -11.55 -0.72 -11.28
CA ASP A 46 -10.96 -1.97 -11.79
C ASP A 46 -10.58 -2.92 -10.65
N LYS A 47 -10.15 -4.13 -11.00
CA LYS A 47 -9.62 -5.14 -10.07
C LYS A 47 -8.41 -5.83 -10.68
N THR A 48 -7.38 -6.13 -9.87
CA THR A 48 -6.22 -6.86 -10.39
C THR A 48 -6.55 -8.31 -10.73
N ASN A 49 -6.02 -8.80 -11.85
CA ASN A 49 -6.13 -10.20 -12.25
C ASN A 49 -5.13 -11.11 -11.50
N SER A 50 -5.11 -12.42 -11.82
CA SER A 50 -4.19 -13.41 -11.24
C SER A 50 -2.71 -13.15 -11.47
N LYS A 51 -2.37 -12.26 -12.41
CA LYS A 51 -0.99 -11.81 -12.67
C LYS A 51 -0.70 -10.44 -12.06
N GLY A 52 -1.61 -9.91 -11.24
CA GLY A 52 -1.50 -8.61 -10.58
C GLY A 52 -1.69 -7.41 -11.51
N PHE A 53 -2.22 -7.59 -12.72
CA PHE A 53 -2.41 -6.46 -13.64
C PHE A 53 -3.79 -5.84 -13.54
N PHE A 54 -3.85 -4.51 -13.67
CA PHE A 54 -5.06 -3.71 -13.86
C PHE A 54 -4.81 -2.61 -14.91
N SER A 55 -5.85 -1.94 -15.37
CA SER A 55 -5.74 -0.84 -16.35
C SER A 55 -6.49 0.41 -15.90
N VAL A 56 -5.84 1.56 -15.96
CA VAL A 56 -6.42 2.84 -15.56
C VAL A 56 -6.33 3.87 -16.67
N ASN A 57 -7.37 4.69 -16.83
CA ASN A 57 -7.34 5.84 -17.72
C ASN A 57 -6.81 7.06 -16.96
N THR A 58 -5.56 7.42 -17.20
CA THR A 58 -4.88 8.53 -16.52
C THR A 58 -5.42 9.91 -16.89
N LYS A 59 -6.22 10.02 -17.96
CA LYS A 59 -6.91 11.28 -18.30
C LYS A 59 -8.22 11.48 -17.55
N LYS A 60 -8.77 10.41 -16.95
CA LYS A 60 -10.06 10.46 -16.25
C LYS A 60 -9.91 10.62 -14.74
N TYR A 61 -8.81 10.13 -14.20
CA TYR A 61 -8.56 10.09 -12.77
C TYR A 61 -7.19 10.71 -12.49
N ASP A 62 -7.08 11.49 -11.42
CA ASP A 62 -5.80 12.06 -10.98
C ASP A 62 -5.13 11.19 -9.92
N LYS A 63 -5.94 10.44 -9.17
CA LYS A 63 -5.52 9.54 -8.10
C LYS A 63 -6.34 8.26 -8.10
N ILE A 64 -5.72 7.20 -7.59
CA ILE A 64 -6.40 5.93 -7.30
C ILE A 64 -6.08 5.47 -5.88
N ILE A 65 -6.98 4.67 -5.31
CA ILE A 65 -6.79 3.99 -4.04
C ILE A 65 -6.78 2.50 -4.31
N ILE A 66 -5.78 1.80 -3.80
CA ILE A 66 -5.61 0.36 -3.93
C ILE A 66 -5.91 -0.26 -2.57
N VAL A 67 -6.92 -1.14 -2.54
CA VAL A 67 -7.38 -1.82 -1.33
C VAL A 67 -7.26 -3.32 -1.53
N LYS A 68 -6.61 -3.99 -0.59
CA LYS A 68 -6.50 -5.45 -0.58
C LYS A 68 -6.37 -5.92 0.86
N GLU A 69 -7.16 -6.92 1.23
CA GLU A 69 -7.04 -7.62 2.51
C GLU A 69 -5.60 -8.13 2.72
N ASP A 70 -5.09 -7.96 3.94
CA ASP A 70 -3.71 -8.19 4.37
C ASP A 70 -2.67 -7.18 3.86
N TYR A 71 -3.07 -6.08 3.21
CA TYR A 71 -2.17 -5.04 2.73
C TYR A 71 -2.58 -3.66 3.23
N TYR A 72 -1.62 -2.75 3.33
CA TYR A 72 -1.92 -1.36 3.62
C TYR A 72 -2.62 -0.71 2.42
N ASP A 73 -3.71 0.00 2.69
CA ASP A 73 -4.36 0.83 1.70
C ASP A 73 -3.36 1.85 1.15
N THR A 74 -3.26 1.92 -0.17
CA THR A 74 -2.23 2.72 -0.85
C THR A 74 -2.89 3.71 -1.80
N ILE A 75 -2.62 5.00 -1.60
CA ILE A 75 -3.10 6.08 -2.46
C ILE A 75 -1.98 6.48 -3.43
N ILE A 76 -2.29 6.54 -4.71
CA ILE A 76 -1.30 6.79 -5.77
C ILE A 76 -1.80 7.91 -6.68
N SER A 77 -0.95 8.91 -6.90
CA SER A 77 -1.14 9.92 -7.93
C SER A 77 -0.74 9.37 -9.30
N LEU A 78 -1.63 9.52 -10.28
CA LEU A 78 -1.45 8.99 -11.63
C LEU A 78 -0.44 9.81 -12.45
N GLU A 79 -0.11 11.04 -12.05
CA GLU A 79 0.86 11.91 -12.73
C GLU A 79 2.30 11.36 -12.68
N LYS A 80 2.66 10.67 -11.60
CA LYS A 80 4.03 10.15 -11.35
C LYS A 80 4.14 8.64 -11.51
N MET A 81 3.14 8.05 -12.16
CA MET A 81 2.95 6.61 -12.12
C MET A 81 3.86 5.88 -13.10
N THR A 82 4.44 4.79 -12.64
CA THR A 82 5.17 3.84 -13.49
C THR A 82 4.26 2.64 -13.79
N ASN A 83 4.68 1.78 -14.71
CA ASN A 83 3.94 0.56 -15.06
C ASN A 83 3.94 -0.50 -13.95
N LYS A 84 4.56 -0.23 -12.80
CA LYS A 84 4.68 -1.15 -11.67
C LYS A 84 4.53 -0.45 -10.34
N ILE A 85 3.65 -0.96 -9.50
CA ILE A 85 3.43 -0.50 -8.13
C ILE A 85 3.81 -1.61 -7.17
N GLN A 86 4.52 -1.25 -6.10
CA GLN A 86 4.75 -2.12 -4.96
C GLN A 86 3.92 -1.67 -3.76
N ILE A 87 3.14 -2.59 -3.19
CA ILE A 87 2.39 -2.36 -1.94
C ILE A 87 2.96 -3.21 -0.81
N ARG A 88 2.69 -2.79 0.42
CA ARG A 88 3.23 -3.43 1.63
C ARG A 88 2.17 -4.32 2.26
N LYS A 89 2.54 -5.58 2.49
CA LYS A 89 1.73 -6.51 3.28
C LYS A 89 1.74 -6.06 4.74
N ILE A 90 0.58 -6.11 5.39
CA ILE A 90 0.44 -5.89 6.84
C ILE A 90 1.20 -7.02 7.52
N LYS A 91 2.20 -6.65 8.33
CA LYS A 91 2.86 -7.60 9.20
C LYS A 91 2.07 -7.63 10.50
N ALA A 92 1.36 -8.74 10.74
CA ALA A 92 0.89 -9.04 12.07
C ALA A 92 2.12 -9.25 12.96
N ILE A 93 2.40 -8.29 13.83
CA ILE A 93 3.35 -8.51 14.91
C ILE A 93 2.57 -9.30 15.96
N LEU A 94 2.89 -10.59 16.09
CA LEU A 94 2.40 -11.36 17.22
C LEU A 94 3.04 -10.75 18.47
N LEU A 95 2.25 -10.08 19.31
CA LEU A 95 2.72 -9.62 20.61
C LEU A 95 2.87 -10.87 21.47
N GLU A 96 4.11 -11.33 21.66
CA GLU A 96 4.39 -12.55 22.43
C GLU A 96 3.98 -12.40 23.90
N GLU A 97 4.00 -11.17 24.45
CA GLU A 97 3.60 -10.92 25.83
C GLU A 97 3.10 -9.48 26.00
N VAL A 98 1.91 -9.30 26.55
CA VAL A 98 1.37 -7.99 26.95
C VAL A 98 1.36 -7.96 28.47
N ILE A 99 2.30 -7.21 29.06
CA ILE A 99 2.37 -7.04 30.51
C ILE A 99 1.50 -5.85 30.90
N VAL A 100 0.29 -6.13 31.39
CA VAL A 100 -0.57 -5.11 31.98
C VAL A 100 -0.15 -4.90 33.43
N THR A 101 0.27 -3.68 33.76
CA THR A 101 0.72 -3.35 35.11
C THR A 101 0.24 -1.96 35.54
N ASN A 102 0.12 -1.77 36.85
CA ASN A 102 -0.17 -0.50 37.49
C ASN A 102 1.08 0.36 37.73
N PHE A 103 2.27 -0.13 37.35
CA PHE A 103 3.49 0.64 37.44
C PHE A 103 3.50 1.77 36.40
N LYS A 104 3.96 2.95 36.80
CA LYS A 104 4.31 4.01 35.85
C LYS A 104 5.40 3.49 34.92
N VAL A 105 5.33 3.82 33.63
CA VAL A 105 6.25 3.34 32.58
C VAL A 105 7.71 3.55 32.96
N GLU A 106 8.03 4.69 33.57
CA GLU A 106 9.34 5.05 34.12
C GLU A 106 9.89 3.98 35.10
N ASN A 107 9.04 3.45 35.97
CA ASN A 107 9.41 2.46 36.98
C ASN A 107 9.58 1.05 36.41
N ILE A 108 8.95 0.74 35.28
CA ILE A 108 9.05 -0.58 34.63
C ILE A 108 10.45 -0.75 34.05
N LEU A 109 10.92 0.24 33.29
CA LEU A 109 12.24 0.21 32.67
C LEU A 109 13.36 0.21 33.71
N ASP A 110 13.21 1.00 34.78
CA ASP A 110 14.17 1.01 35.89
C ASP A 110 14.21 -0.32 36.64
N SER A 111 13.07 -0.97 36.85
CA SER A 111 13.01 -2.28 37.50
C SER A 111 13.57 -3.40 36.61
N VAL A 112 13.31 -3.36 35.31
CA VAL A 112 13.90 -4.30 34.33
C VAL A 112 15.41 -4.10 34.27
N TYR A 113 15.89 -2.86 34.15
CA TYR A 113 17.31 -2.55 34.11
C TYR A 113 18.04 -2.97 35.41
N LYS A 114 17.44 -2.71 36.57
CA LYS A 114 17.99 -3.12 37.87
C LYS A 114 18.07 -4.64 38.00
N ASN A 115 17.03 -5.36 37.58
CA ASN A 115 17.00 -6.82 37.61
C ASN A 115 18.00 -7.45 36.60
N ILE A 116 18.14 -6.87 35.42
CA ILE A 116 19.13 -7.26 34.41
C ILE A 116 20.55 -7.09 34.96
N LYS A 117 20.84 -5.97 35.64
CA LYS A 117 22.17 -5.69 36.22
C LYS A 117 22.53 -6.62 37.37
N THR A 118 21.53 -7.13 38.10
CA THR A 118 21.73 -8.17 39.14
C THR A 118 21.93 -9.57 38.55
N LEU A 119 21.42 -9.85 37.35
CA LEU A 119 21.61 -11.11 36.63
C LEU A 119 22.93 -11.07 35.84
N LYS A 120 24.07 -11.04 36.56
CA LYS A 120 25.43 -10.95 35.99
C LYS A 120 25.84 -12.05 34.99
N ASN A 121 25.01 -13.06 34.74
CA ASN A 121 25.35 -14.25 33.95
C ASN A 121 24.43 -14.52 32.74
N ILE A 122 23.57 -13.58 32.33
CA ILE A 122 22.71 -13.78 31.15
C ILE A 122 23.21 -12.87 30.02
N SER A 123 23.73 -13.47 28.96
CA SER A 123 24.03 -12.76 27.70
C SER A 123 22.72 -12.52 26.95
N PHE A 124 22.28 -11.28 26.87
CA PHE A 124 21.15 -10.92 26.02
C PHE A 124 21.59 -10.91 24.56
N THR A 125 20.76 -11.45 23.68
CA THR A 125 20.99 -11.32 22.23
C THR A 125 20.84 -9.86 21.83
N SER A 126 21.71 -9.35 20.96
CA SER A 126 21.78 -7.94 20.55
C SER A 126 20.56 -7.41 19.80
N ASN A 127 19.49 -8.19 19.69
CA ASN A 127 18.37 -7.95 18.78
C ASN A 127 17.09 -7.54 19.52
N LEU A 128 17.18 -7.24 20.82
CA LEU A 128 16.05 -6.70 21.59
C LEU A 128 15.88 -5.22 21.27
N HIS A 129 14.79 -4.88 20.59
CA HIS A 129 14.36 -3.51 20.35
C HIS A 129 13.15 -3.21 21.23
N PHE A 130 13.27 -2.19 22.09
CA PHE A 130 12.19 -1.72 22.94
C PHE A 130 11.48 -0.55 22.25
N TYR A 131 10.15 -0.60 22.20
CA TYR A 131 9.32 0.47 21.68
C TYR A 131 8.32 0.88 22.76
N ASN A 132 8.23 2.18 23.03
CA ASN A 132 7.17 2.72 23.87
C ASN A 132 5.90 2.82 23.00
N ILE A 133 4.84 2.12 23.41
CA ILE A 133 3.52 2.24 22.78
C ILE A 133 2.60 2.86 23.84
N GLU A 134 2.22 4.12 23.63
CA GLU A 134 1.13 4.74 24.39
C GLU A 134 -0.19 4.32 23.75
N VAL A 135 -1.02 3.62 24.52
CA VAL A 135 -2.40 3.32 24.11
C VAL A 135 -3.27 4.46 24.64
N VAL A 136 -3.76 5.30 23.72
CA VAL A 136 -4.71 6.39 23.99
C VAL A 136 -6.14 5.85 23.95
#